data_AF-A0A1Q7YEV4-F1
#
_entry.id   AF-A0A1Q7YEV4-F1
#
_cell.length_a   1.000
_cell.length_b   1.000
_cell.length_c   1.000
_cell.angle_alpha   90.00
_cell.angle_beta   90.00
_cell.angle_gamma   90.00
#
_symmetry.space_group_name_H-M   'P 1'
#
loop_
_entity.id
_entity.type
_entity.pdbx_description
1 polymer ?
#
loop_
_entity_poly.entity_id
_entity_poly.type
_entity_poly.pdbx_seq_one_letter_code
_entity_poly.pdbx_strand_id
1 'polypeptide(L)'
;MNDATTTVKSQMFWENRYWFKIPFIRSLRSVWQKWRTEQTSSRYRPMEKAQARPDLLPYPIDVSPLLTLPGGTLDEVEVPYNAFSGKIPATYHPTSIAQNALAHWNIYLTNGGNEHKEKFMSCASWLLANEVSLSNNAGGWPIPFALPAYHAPQLYLSALTQGSVISVLMRAYQLTSDDAFLQAACRAVRTFELDILDGGVNTQLGDSGVFFETVAVYPAAHILNGYILALFGLYDYVMFTKDKRVEELIQCSVTTLHSLIDEYDTGYWTRYDLLHKRLASWFYHSLHVALLVALASYCGCEHCAALAQRWAGYQRRLGCRLRHLIVRRATSYYDFGLKLRLRRVAFRVTSTNSQSSRDRVCVPITDFPVSGGVRGVLAGVAQVMLDEWQMVYLTRHKGKRSDGLEIEVFGGKIASPWHFPFIWLYCVAGLRKL
;
A
#
# COMPACT_ATOMS: atom_id res chain seq x y z
N MET A 1 -52.50 -28.02 -0.66
CA MET A 1 -51.78 -28.64 0.48
C MET A 1 -50.78 -29.66 -0.08
N ASN A 2 -49.55 -29.26 -0.37
CA ASN A 2 -48.35 -30.12 -0.50
C ASN A 2 -47.12 -29.32 -0.96
N ASP A 3 -46.73 -28.25 -0.26
CA ASP A 3 -45.48 -27.55 -0.61
C ASP A 3 -44.68 -26.99 0.57
N ALA A 4 -45.12 -27.22 1.82
CA ALA A 4 -44.42 -26.76 3.02
C ALA A 4 -43.48 -27.82 3.64
N THR A 5 -43.52 -29.08 3.17
CA THR A 5 -42.77 -30.19 3.77
C THR A 5 -41.43 -30.50 3.09
N THR A 6 -41.18 -29.94 1.90
CA THR A 6 -39.94 -30.19 1.14
C THR A 6 -38.80 -29.23 1.54
N THR A 7 -39.13 -28.00 1.97
CA THR A 7 -38.16 -26.97 2.35
C THR A 7 -37.58 -27.20 3.76
N VAL A 8 -38.35 -27.79 4.67
CA VAL A 8 -37.85 -28.12 6.02
C VAL A 8 -36.88 -29.30 5.99
N LYS A 9 -37.08 -30.28 5.10
CA LYS A 9 -36.15 -31.42 4.95
C LYS A 9 -34.80 -31.03 4.34
N SER A 10 -34.71 -29.97 3.54
CA SER A 10 -33.44 -29.50 2.98
C SER A 10 -32.64 -28.61 3.93
N GLN A 11 -33.27 -28.00 4.95
CA GLN A 11 -32.56 -27.30 6.03
C GLN A 11 -32.11 -28.27 7.15
N MET A 12 -32.88 -29.32 7.43
CA MET A 12 -32.57 -30.28 8.49
C MET A 12 -31.52 -31.34 8.09
N PHE A 13 -31.22 -31.50 6.80
CA PHE A 13 -30.19 -32.44 6.32
C PHE A 13 -28.73 -31.96 6.52
N TRP A 14 -28.53 -30.72 6.97
CA TRP A 14 -27.20 -30.09 7.07
C TRP A 14 -26.66 -29.87 8.48
N GLU A 15 -27.42 -30.20 9.53
CA GLU A 15 -27.02 -29.87 10.91
C GLU A 15 -26.29 -30.99 11.65
N ASN A 16 -26.23 -32.21 11.10
CA ASN A 16 -25.77 -33.38 11.87
C ASN A 16 -24.62 -34.16 11.21
N ARG A 17 -23.51 -33.48 10.87
CA ARG A 17 -22.26 -34.15 10.47
C ARG A 17 -21.07 -33.68 11.30
N TYR A 18 -20.48 -34.61 12.05
CA TYR A 18 -19.27 -34.48 12.88
C TYR A 18 -18.10 -33.74 12.21
N TRP A 19 -18.01 -33.79 10.88
CA TRP A 19 -17.01 -33.07 10.07
C TRP A 19 -17.05 -31.53 10.22
N PHE A 20 -18.18 -30.94 10.61
CA PHE A 20 -18.31 -29.49 10.79
C PHE A 20 -17.61 -28.92 12.03
N LYS A 21 -17.18 -29.79 12.96
CA LYS A 21 -16.32 -29.39 14.10
C LYS A 21 -14.84 -29.31 13.71
N ILE A 22 -14.46 -29.72 12.49
CA ILE A 22 -13.07 -29.64 12.01
C ILE A 22 -12.73 -28.17 11.70
N PRO A 23 -11.69 -27.59 12.35
CA PRO A 23 -11.32 -26.18 12.21
C PRO A 23 -11.12 -25.73 10.75
N PHE A 24 -10.65 -26.65 9.90
CA PHE A 24 -10.43 -26.43 8.47
C PHE A 24 -11.73 -26.19 7.69
N ILE A 25 -12.79 -26.99 7.91
CA ILE A 25 -14.07 -26.89 7.18
C ILE A 25 -14.88 -25.67 7.64
N ARG A 26 -14.92 -25.41 8.95
CA ARG A 26 -15.59 -24.20 9.51
C ARG A 26 -15.01 -22.91 8.95
N SER A 27 -13.71 -22.89 8.72
CA SER A 27 -13.01 -21.71 8.25
C SER A 27 -12.89 -21.66 6.71
N LEU A 28 -13.07 -22.78 5.98
CA LEU A 28 -13.42 -22.74 4.56
C LEU A 28 -14.80 -22.09 4.35
N ARG A 29 -15.78 -22.37 5.22
CA ARG A 29 -17.11 -21.72 5.19
C ARG A 29 -17.03 -20.22 5.44
N SER A 30 -16.24 -19.76 6.42
CA SER A 30 -16.08 -18.32 6.69
C SER A 30 -15.38 -17.60 5.53
N VAL A 31 -14.38 -18.24 4.91
CA VAL A 31 -13.73 -17.73 3.70
C VAL A 31 -14.70 -17.73 2.52
N TRP A 32 -15.53 -18.76 2.36
CA TRP A 32 -16.53 -18.81 1.31
C TRP A 32 -17.65 -17.77 1.49
N GLN A 33 -18.04 -17.49 2.74
CA GLN A 33 -18.95 -16.39 3.07
C GLN A 33 -18.30 -15.03 2.78
N LYS A 34 -17.04 -14.82 3.18
CA LYS A 34 -16.27 -13.61 2.86
C LYS A 34 -16.03 -13.46 1.35
N TRP A 35 -15.85 -14.58 0.65
CA TRP A 35 -15.71 -14.64 -0.80
C TRP A 35 -17.04 -14.30 -1.50
N ARG A 36 -18.17 -14.80 -1.00
CA ARG A 36 -19.50 -14.40 -1.49
C ARG A 36 -19.76 -12.91 -1.27
N THR A 37 -19.42 -12.36 -0.10
CA THR A 37 -19.58 -10.92 0.14
C THR A 37 -18.63 -10.08 -0.70
N GLU A 38 -17.37 -10.51 -0.88
CA GLU A 38 -16.39 -9.89 -1.79
C GLU A 38 -16.86 -9.95 -3.27
N GLN A 39 -17.66 -10.95 -3.67
CA GLN A 39 -18.22 -11.06 -5.02
C GLN A 39 -19.40 -10.13 -5.29
N THR A 40 -20.18 -9.85 -4.25
CA THR A 40 -21.33 -8.95 -4.28
C THR A 40 -20.96 -7.49 -4.02
N SER A 41 -19.73 -7.19 -3.63
CA SER A 41 -19.25 -5.82 -3.46
C SER A 41 -19.26 -5.06 -4.79
N SER A 42 -19.70 -3.80 -4.76
CA SER A 42 -19.71 -2.90 -5.89
C SER A 42 -18.31 -2.82 -6.53
N ARG A 43 -18.24 -3.04 -7.85
CA ARG A 43 -16.97 -3.17 -8.58
C ARG A 43 -16.62 -1.85 -9.26
N TYR A 44 -15.38 -1.42 -9.07
CA TYR A 44 -14.77 -0.40 -9.92
C TYR A 44 -14.71 -0.91 -11.36
N ARG A 45 -15.02 -0.02 -12.31
CA ARG A 45 -14.97 -0.30 -13.74
C ARG A 45 -14.21 0.82 -14.43
N PRO A 46 -13.62 0.59 -15.61
CA PRO A 46 -13.22 1.71 -16.46
C PRO A 46 -14.42 2.63 -16.67
N MET A 47 -14.20 3.95 -16.62
CA MET A 47 -15.26 4.91 -16.82
C MET A 47 -15.74 4.86 -18.28
N GLU A 48 -17.04 4.74 -18.49
CA GLU A 48 -17.64 4.86 -19.83
C GLU A 48 -17.63 6.33 -20.26
N LYS A 49 -17.67 6.60 -21.58
CA LYS A 49 -17.62 7.98 -22.11
C LYS A 49 -18.71 8.84 -21.45
N ALA A 50 -18.34 10.04 -20.98
CA ALA A 50 -19.26 10.98 -20.34
C ALA A 50 -20.44 11.30 -21.27
N GLN A 51 -21.64 10.85 -20.89
CA GLN A 51 -22.82 10.97 -21.74
C GLN A 51 -23.45 12.37 -21.67
N ALA A 52 -23.39 13.03 -20.50
CA ALA A 52 -24.04 14.32 -20.29
C ALA A 52 -23.10 15.53 -20.46
N ARG A 53 -21.80 15.38 -20.20
CA ARG A 53 -20.82 16.49 -20.17
C ARG A 53 -19.49 16.12 -20.83
N PRO A 54 -19.42 16.14 -22.19
CA PRO A 54 -18.21 15.78 -22.92
C PRO A 54 -17.09 16.83 -22.82
N ASP A 55 -17.41 18.04 -22.35
CA ASP A 55 -16.49 19.16 -22.13
C ASP A 55 -15.57 18.98 -20.91
N LEU A 56 -15.99 18.13 -19.96
CA LEU A 56 -15.30 17.93 -18.69
C LEU A 56 -14.44 16.66 -18.71
N LEU A 57 -13.30 16.71 -18.01
CA LEU A 57 -12.35 15.60 -17.97
C LEU A 57 -12.89 14.42 -17.13
N PRO A 58 -13.21 13.26 -17.72
CA PRO A 58 -13.62 12.09 -16.94
C PRO A 58 -12.48 11.59 -16.07
N TYR A 59 -12.79 11.05 -14.90
CA TYR A 59 -11.82 10.24 -14.15
C TYR A 59 -11.75 8.83 -14.77
N PRO A 60 -10.57 8.22 -14.99
CA PRO A 60 -10.45 7.00 -15.78
C PRO A 60 -11.19 5.78 -15.23
N ILE A 61 -11.51 5.80 -13.94
CA ILE A 61 -12.16 4.71 -13.24
C ILE A 61 -13.48 5.19 -12.64
N ASP A 62 -14.53 4.39 -12.79
CA ASP A 62 -15.76 4.60 -12.05
C ASP A 62 -15.58 4.23 -10.57
N VAL A 63 -15.42 5.26 -9.74
CA VAL A 63 -15.34 5.16 -8.28
C VAL A 63 -16.67 5.48 -7.57
N SER A 64 -17.76 5.74 -8.31
CA SER A 64 -19.10 5.98 -7.75
C SER A 64 -19.63 4.87 -6.83
N PRO A 65 -19.27 3.57 -7.01
CA PRO A 65 -19.51 2.52 -6.03
C PRO A 65 -19.18 2.86 -4.57
N LEU A 66 -18.18 3.71 -4.33
CA LEU A 66 -17.76 4.11 -2.97
C LEU A 66 -18.89 4.77 -2.18
N LEU A 67 -19.76 5.53 -2.84
CA LEU A 67 -20.86 6.24 -2.19
C LEU A 67 -21.96 5.30 -1.69
N THR A 68 -21.99 4.07 -2.20
CA THR A 68 -22.95 3.04 -1.78
C THR A 68 -22.42 2.15 -0.66
N LEU A 69 -21.14 2.27 -0.29
CA LEU A 69 -20.56 1.46 0.76
C LEU A 69 -20.94 2.01 2.15
N PRO A 70 -21.45 1.17 3.06
CA PRO A 70 -21.72 1.60 4.44
C PRO A 70 -20.38 1.78 5.16
N GLY A 71 -19.87 3.00 5.19
CA GLY A 71 -18.55 3.26 5.77
C GLY A 71 -18.02 4.66 5.54
N GLY A 72 -18.64 5.64 6.19
CA GLY A 72 -18.12 7.00 6.30
C GLY A 72 -19.11 7.83 7.10
N THR A 73 -18.66 8.43 8.21
CA THR A 73 -19.40 9.54 8.80
C THR A 73 -19.05 10.78 7.99
N LEU A 74 -20.03 11.54 7.54
CA LEU A 74 -19.78 12.85 6.95
C LEU A 74 -19.71 13.87 8.09
N ASP A 75 -18.82 14.86 7.99
CA ASP A 75 -18.83 16.01 8.88
C ASP A 75 -19.93 17.03 8.49
N GLU A 76 -19.99 18.16 9.19
CA GLU A 76 -20.97 19.22 8.96
C GLU A 76 -20.88 19.87 7.55
N VAL A 77 -19.79 19.64 6.81
CA VAL A 77 -19.53 20.16 5.45
C VAL A 77 -19.54 19.04 4.41
N GLU A 78 -20.12 17.88 4.76
CA GLU A 78 -20.25 16.69 3.92
C GLU A 78 -18.92 16.06 3.45
N VAL A 79 -17.83 16.29 4.20
CA VAL A 79 -16.52 15.67 3.94
C VAL A 79 -16.43 14.32 4.67
N PRO A 80 -15.92 13.25 4.02
CA PRO A 80 -15.71 11.97 4.69
C PRO A 80 -14.76 12.09 5.88
N TYR A 81 -15.30 11.74 7.04
CA TYR A 81 -14.61 11.67 8.31
C TYR A 81 -14.62 10.23 8.82
N ASN A 82 -13.47 9.71 9.25
CA ASN A 82 -13.45 8.42 9.92
C ASN A 82 -13.91 8.63 11.37
N ALA A 83 -15.12 8.21 11.71
CA ALA A 83 -15.59 8.19 13.08
C ALA A 83 -14.64 7.39 13.99
N PHE A 84 -14.62 7.79 15.26
CA PHE A 84 -13.86 7.12 16.30
C PHE A 84 -14.14 5.62 16.31
N SER A 85 -13.09 4.79 16.22
CA SER A 85 -13.21 3.34 16.28
C SER A 85 -12.28 2.77 17.34
N GLY A 86 -12.77 2.74 18.59
CA GLY A 86 -12.10 2.11 19.72
C GLY A 86 -10.76 2.75 20.09
N LYS A 87 -9.66 2.33 19.46
CA LYS A 87 -8.30 2.86 19.69
C LYS A 87 -7.83 3.83 18.60
N ILE A 88 -8.60 3.98 17.52
CA ILE A 88 -8.26 4.87 16.41
C ILE A 88 -9.01 6.19 16.63
N PRO A 89 -8.30 7.31 16.80
CA PRO A 89 -8.94 8.61 16.96
C PRO A 89 -9.73 8.94 15.70
N ALA A 90 -10.79 9.71 15.89
CA ALA A 90 -11.58 10.20 14.78
C ALA A 90 -10.71 11.19 13.97
N THR A 91 -10.66 11.02 12.66
CA THR A 91 -9.64 11.71 11.84
C THR A 91 -10.03 11.75 10.36
N TYR A 92 -9.71 12.88 9.73
CA TYR A 92 -9.81 13.04 8.29
C TYR A 92 -8.75 12.20 7.59
N HIS A 93 -9.17 11.41 6.61
CA HIS A 93 -8.27 10.61 5.80
C HIS A 93 -8.23 11.18 4.37
N PRO A 94 -7.13 11.86 3.97
CA PRO A 94 -7.09 12.59 2.71
C PRO A 94 -7.39 11.72 1.48
N THR A 95 -6.97 10.45 1.46
CA THR A 95 -7.31 9.52 0.37
C THR A 95 -8.82 9.30 0.26
N SER A 96 -9.50 9.17 1.40
CA SER A 96 -10.94 8.89 1.43
C SER A 96 -11.72 10.11 0.93
N ILE A 97 -11.28 11.32 1.31
CA ILE A 97 -11.86 12.58 0.87
C ILE A 97 -11.67 12.74 -0.64
N ALA A 98 -10.46 12.53 -1.14
CA ALA A 98 -10.18 12.62 -2.57
C ALA A 98 -10.99 11.59 -3.40
N GLN A 99 -11.06 10.34 -2.93
CA GLN A 99 -11.83 9.31 -3.62
C GLN A 99 -13.34 9.56 -3.59
N ASN A 100 -13.86 10.13 -2.49
CA ASN A 100 -15.26 10.55 -2.40
C ASN A 100 -15.57 11.71 -3.34
N ALA A 101 -14.68 12.70 -3.44
CA ALA A 101 -14.79 13.78 -4.42
C ALA A 101 -14.87 13.19 -5.84
N LEU A 102 -13.95 12.31 -6.22
CA LEU A 102 -13.95 11.66 -7.53
C LEU A 102 -15.22 10.82 -7.78
N ALA A 103 -15.81 10.24 -6.73
CA ALA A 103 -17.07 9.50 -6.84
C ALA A 103 -18.24 10.43 -7.17
N HIS A 104 -18.32 11.58 -6.49
CA HIS A 104 -19.29 12.62 -6.80
C HIS A 104 -19.07 13.22 -8.19
N TRP A 105 -17.82 13.42 -8.60
CA TRP A 105 -17.49 13.85 -9.97
C TRP A 105 -18.03 12.88 -11.02
N ASN A 106 -17.84 11.58 -10.85
CA ASN A 106 -18.32 10.57 -11.79
C ASN A 106 -19.84 10.58 -11.94
N ILE A 107 -20.57 10.73 -10.83
CA ILE A 107 -22.02 10.84 -10.89
C ILE A 107 -22.42 12.15 -11.58
N TYR A 108 -21.78 13.27 -11.22
CA TYR A 108 -22.03 14.57 -11.85
C TYR A 108 -21.87 14.53 -13.37
N LEU A 109 -20.83 13.86 -13.89
CA LEU A 109 -20.65 13.69 -15.34
C LEU A 109 -21.71 12.82 -16.01
N THR A 110 -22.34 11.92 -15.24
CA THR A 110 -23.35 10.98 -15.76
C THR A 110 -24.74 11.62 -15.79
N ASN A 111 -25.15 12.31 -14.72
CA ASN A 111 -26.51 12.81 -14.55
C ASN A 111 -26.64 14.35 -14.56
N GLY A 112 -25.54 15.10 -14.49
CA GLY A 112 -25.52 16.56 -14.49
C GLY A 112 -26.05 17.22 -13.21
N GLY A 113 -26.32 16.47 -12.14
CA GLY A 113 -26.94 17.00 -10.92
C GLY A 113 -26.00 17.93 -10.12
N ASN A 114 -26.44 19.16 -9.86
CA ASN A 114 -25.64 20.16 -9.13
C ASN A 114 -25.27 19.74 -7.70
N GLU A 115 -26.07 18.91 -7.03
CA GLU A 115 -25.77 18.41 -5.68
C GLU A 115 -24.41 17.69 -5.64
N HIS A 116 -24.12 16.84 -6.62
CA HIS A 116 -22.84 16.13 -6.66
C HIS A 116 -21.68 17.05 -7.04
N LYS A 117 -21.93 18.11 -7.82
CA LYS A 117 -20.93 19.16 -8.08
C LYS A 117 -20.59 19.90 -6.79
N GLU A 118 -21.58 20.27 -5.99
CA GLU A 118 -21.38 20.97 -4.72
C GLU A 118 -20.57 20.10 -3.74
N LYS A 119 -20.94 18.82 -3.57
CA LYS A 119 -20.19 17.86 -2.74
C LYS A 119 -18.75 17.66 -3.20
N PHE A 120 -18.53 17.57 -4.50
CA PHE A 120 -17.19 17.54 -5.08
C PHE A 120 -16.38 18.79 -4.71
N MET A 121 -16.97 19.99 -4.86
CA MET A 121 -16.31 21.26 -4.56
C MET A 121 -16.03 21.45 -3.06
N SER A 122 -16.88 20.94 -2.17
CA SER A 122 -16.61 20.92 -0.71
C SER A 122 -15.36 20.11 -0.39
N CYS A 123 -15.24 18.90 -0.95
CA CYS A 123 -14.05 18.08 -0.77
C CYS A 123 -12.80 18.72 -1.40
N ALA A 124 -12.92 19.32 -2.59
CA ALA A 124 -11.80 20.00 -3.24
C ALA A 124 -11.30 21.19 -2.42
N SER A 125 -12.22 22.00 -1.89
CA SER A 125 -11.90 23.14 -1.01
C SER A 125 -11.23 22.68 0.28
N TRP A 126 -11.70 21.58 0.88
CA TRP A 126 -11.07 20.99 2.06
C TRP A 126 -9.63 20.56 1.76
N LEU A 127 -9.39 19.88 0.62
CA LEU A 127 -8.06 19.43 0.22
C LEU A 127 -7.11 20.62 0.01
N LEU A 128 -7.58 21.68 -0.65
CA LEU A 128 -6.81 22.91 -0.84
C LEU A 128 -6.45 23.58 0.50
N ALA A 129 -7.39 23.65 1.43
CA ALA A 129 -7.18 24.29 2.73
C ALA A 129 -6.30 23.47 3.70
N ASN A 130 -6.23 22.15 3.51
CA ASN A 130 -5.49 21.22 4.38
C ASN A 130 -4.19 20.70 3.74
N GLU A 131 -3.69 21.37 2.71
CA GLU A 131 -2.36 21.10 2.16
C GLU A 131 -1.28 21.38 3.22
N VAL A 132 -0.36 20.44 3.42
CA VAL A 132 0.82 20.63 4.26
C VAL A 132 2.00 20.99 3.39
N SER A 133 2.70 22.08 3.72
CA SER A 133 3.97 22.43 3.09
C SER A 133 5.07 21.45 3.51
N LEU A 134 5.79 20.92 2.53
CA LEU A 134 6.88 19.96 2.70
C LEU A 134 8.21 20.62 2.29
N SER A 135 9.31 19.86 2.40
CA SER A 135 10.62 20.26 1.86
C SER A 135 10.56 20.54 0.36
N ASN A 136 11.54 21.28 -0.17
CA ASN A 136 11.73 21.50 -1.60
C ASN A 136 10.53 22.16 -2.32
N ASN A 137 9.77 23.01 -1.62
CA ASN A 137 8.54 23.65 -2.11
C ASN A 137 7.46 22.64 -2.56
N ALA A 138 7.53 21.40 -2.07
CA ALA A 138 6.49 20.41 -2.28
C ALA A 138 5.34 20.64 -1.30
N GLY A 139 4.17 20.12 -1.67
CA GLY A 139 2.97 20.15 -0.86
C GLY A 139 2.35 18.77 -0.81
N GLY A 140 1.67 18.44 0.27
CA GLY A 140 1.10 17.11 0.38
C GLY A 140 0.12 16.91 1.52
N TRP A 141 -0.46 15.71 1.55
CA TRP A 141 -1.43 15.27 2.54
C TRP A 141 -0.94 13.99 3.23
N PRO A 142 -0.16 14.11 4.32
CA PRO A 142 0.33 12.96 5.08
C PRO A 142 -0.79 12.08 5.62
N ILE A 143 -0.56 10.77 5.66
CA ILE A 143 -1.50 9.80 6.21
C ILE A 143 -1.41 9.80 7.74
N PRO A 144 -2.47 10.13 8.47
CA PRO A 144 -2.41 10.34 9.93
C PRO A 144 -2.38 9.04 10.76
N PHE A 145 -2.19 7.88 10.12
CA PHE A 145 -2.22 6.58 10.77
C PHE A 145 -0.95 5.81 10.48
N ALA A 146 -0.45 5.05 11.46
CA ALA A 146 0.63 4.11 11.23
C ALA A 146 0.11 2.90 10.45
N LEU A 147 0.96 2.32 9.61
CA LEU A 147 0.69 1.07 8.92
C LEU A 147 1.78 0.03 9.24
N PRO A 148 1.68 -0.65 10.40
CA PRO A 148 2.72 -1.57 10.88
C PRO A 148 3.04 -2.71 9.91
N ALA A 149 2.07 -3.11 9.08
CA ALA A 149 2.25 -4.14 8.07
C ALA A 149 3.30 -3.78 7.01
N TYR A 150 3.64 -2.50 6.86
CA TYR A 150 4.65 -1.97 5.94
C TYR A 150 5.72 -1.15 6.68
N HIS A 151 5.82 -1.29 8.00
CA HIS A 151 6.73 -0.49 8.83
C HIS A 151 6.54 1.03 8.71
N ALA A 152 5.37 1.48 8.26
CA ALA A 152 5.11 2.89 8.09
C ALA A 152 4.71 3.55 9.42
N PRO A 153 5.39 4.62 9.85
CA PRO A 153 4.97 5.42 10.99
C PRO A 153 3.70 6.22 10.64
N GLN A 154 3.23 7.06 11.56
CA GLN A 154 2.22 8.08 11.20
C GLN A 154 2.84 9.15 10.30
N LEU A 155 1.99 9.89 9.59
CA LEU A 155 2.34 11.03 8.74
C LEU A 155 3.26 10.66 7.55
N TYR A 156 3.19 9.42 7.07
CA TYR A 156 3.85 9.04 5.83
C TYR A 156 3.08 9.56 4.61
N LEU A 157 3.79 9.82 3.50
CA LEU A 157 3.14 10.20 2.24
C LEU A 157 2.67 8.97 1.44
N SER A 158 1.69 9.18 0.56
CA SER A 158 1.14 8.13 -0.28
C SER A 158 0.97 8.64 -1.70
N ALA A 159 1.62 8.00 -2.67
CA ALA A 159 1.43 8.33 -4.09
C ALA A 159 -0.03 8.26 -4.52
N LEU A 160 -0.79 7.27 -4.00
CA LEU A 160 -2.22 7.15 -4.25
C LEU A 160 -2.98 8.40 -3.79
N THR A 161 -2.70 8.87 -2.58
CA THR A 161 -3.32 10.08 -2.04
C THR A 161 -2.94 11.29 -2.88
N GLN A 162 -1.65 11.52 -3.10
CA GLN A 162 -1.16 12.66 -3.86
C GLN A 162 -1.78 12.70 -5.27
N GLY A 163 -1.77 11.58 -6.00
CA GLY A 163 -2.34 11.51 -7.34
C GLY A 163 -3.86 11.65 -7.36
N SER A 164 -4.57 11.09 -6.37
CA SER A 164 -6.03 11.27 -6.25
C SER A 164 -6.37 12.74 -5.95
N VAL A 165 -5.59 13.41 -5.09
CA VAL A 165 -5.78 14.83 -4.79
C VAL A 165 -5.47 15.68 -6.02
N ILE A 166 -4.37 15.43 -6.74
CA ILE A 166 -4.07 16.11 -8.01
C ILE A 166 -5.26 15.97 -8.97
N SER A 167 -5.81 14.76 -9.13
CA SER A 167 -6.99 14.51 -9.97
C SER A 167 -8.19 15.39 -9.57
N VAL A 168 -8.43 15.57 -8.26
CA VAL A 168 -9.50 16.45 -7.75
C VAL A 168 -9.19 17.92 -8.02
N LEU A 169 -7.98 18.37 -7.68
CA LEU A 169 -7.56 19.77 -7.85
C LEU A 169 -7.62 20.21 -9.32
N MET A 170 -7.18 19.36 -10.27
CA MET A 170 -7.24 19.69 -11.69
C MET A 170 -8.68 19.81 -12.21
N ARG A 171 -9.61 19.02 -11.68
CA ARG A 171 -11.05 19.12 -12.02
C ARG A 171 -11.70 20.33 -11.35
N ALA A 172 -11.31 20.67 -10.13
CA ALA A 172 -11.75 21.90 -9.48
C ALA A 172 -11.27 23.13 -10.27
N TYR A 173 -10.00 23.14 -10.68
CA TYR A 173 -9.45 24.17 -11.58
C TYR A 173 -10.23 24.26 -12.89
N GLN A 174 -10.56 23.12 -13.53
CA GLN A 174 -11.38 23.11 -14.73
C GLN A 174 -12.76 23.75 -14.53
N LEU A 175 -13.37 23.58 -13.35
CA LEU A 175 -14.69 24.14 -13.04
C LEU A 175 -14.67 25.63 -12.69
N THR A 176 -13.63 26.08 -11.98
CA THR A 176 -13.61 27.43 -11.37
C THR A 176 -12.66 28.39 -12.04
N SER A 177 -11.66 27.89 -12.78
CA SER A 177 -10.50 28.66 -13.25
C SER A 177 -9.72 29.35 -12.13
N ASP A 178 -9.83 28.87 -10.89
CA ASP A 178 -9.10 29.40 -9.73
C ASP A 178 -7.70 28.79 -9.65
N ASP A 179 -6.69 29.61 -9.90
CA ASP A 179 -5.27 29.22 -9.91
C ASP A 179 -4.78 28.63 -8.59
N ALA A 180 -5.47 28.86 -7.46
CA ALA A 180 -5.10 28.24 -6.18
C ALA A 180 -5.09 26.71 -6.27
N PHE A 181 -6.07 26.11 -6.97
CA PHE A 181 -6.12 24.67 -7.19
C PHE A 181 -4.95 24.18 -8.07
N LEU A 182 -4.63 24.92 -9.13
CA LEU A 182 -3.51 24.60 -10.02
C LEU A 182 -2.16 24.67 -9.29
N GLN A 183 -1.96 25.69 -8.46
CA GLN A 183 -0.74 25.85 -7.68
C GLN A 183 -0.56 24.75 -6.64
N ALA A 184 -1.64 24.35 -5.95
CA ALA A 184 -1.62 23.22 -5.03
C ALA A 184 -1.31 21.90 -5.76
N ALA A 185 -1.89 21.69 -6.95
CA ALA A 185 -1.57 20.53 -7.77
C ALA A 185 -0.09 20.52 -8.19
N CYS A 186 0.48 21.68 -8.56
CA CYS A 186 1.90 21.81 -8.88
C CYS A 186 2.81 21.43 -7.70
N ARG A 187 2.48 21.89 -6.48
CA ARG A 187 3.21 21.53 -5.27
C ARG A 187 3.07 20.04 -4.93
N ALA A 188 1.90 19.45 -5.13
CA ALA A 188 1.66 18.02 -4.97
C ALA A 188 2.51 17.17 -5.94
N VAL A 189 2.61 17.59 -7.21
CA VAL A 189 3.42 16.92 -8.23
C VAL A 189 4.90 16.88 -7.84
N ARG A 190 5.42 17.90 -7.15
CA ARG A 190 6.82 17.89 -6.65
C ARG A 190 7.14 16.68 -5.78
N THR A 191 6.16 16.14 -5.04
CA THR A 191 6.38 14.92 -4.25
C THR A 191 6.74 13.70 -5.10
N PHE A 192 6.31 13.63 -6.36
CA PHE A 192 6.62 12.53 -7.28
C PHE A 192 8.03 12.61 -7.88
N GLU A 193 8.67 13.76 -7.76
CA GLU A 193 10.01 14.01 -8.29
C GLU A 193 11.10 13.71 -7.25
N LEU A 194 10.70 13.61 -5.98
CA LEU A 194 11.56 13.42 -4.84
C LEU A 194 11.52 11.96 -4.38
N ASP A 195 12.68 11.42 -4.00
CA ASP A 195 12.75 10.11 -3.34
C ASP A 195 12.01 10.16 -1.99
N ILE A 196 11.56 9.00 -1.49
CA ILE A 196 11.00 8.86 -0.14
C ILE A 196 11.86 9.55 0.92
N LEU A 197 13.19 9.38 0.86
CA LEU A 197 14.12 9.95 1.84
C LEU A 197 14.22 11.48 1.74
N ASP A 198 13.88 12.06 0.60
CA ASP A 198 13.86 13.52 0.36
C ASP A 198 12.48 14.14 0.63
N GLY A 199 11.54 13.36 1.19
CA GLY A 199 10.18 13.80 1.50
C GLY A 199 9.21 13.64 0.33
N GLY A 200 9.51 12.76 -0.62
CA GLY A 200 8.65 12.45 -1.75
C GLY A 200 7.92 11.11 -1.64
N VAL A 201 7.43 10.65 -2.79
CA VAL A 201 6.73 9.37 -2.96
C VAL A 201 7.37 8.48 -4.02
N ASN A 202 8.51 8.89 -4.57
CA ASN A 202 9.24 8.15 -5.60
C ASN A 202 10.25 7.18 -4.96
N THR A 203 10.46 6.04 -5.59
CA THR A 203 11.58 5.12 -5.33
C THR A 203 12.33 4.81 -6.61
N GLN A 204 13.65 4.84 -6.53
CA GLN A 204 14.52 4.47 -7.64
C GLN A 204 14.62 2.95 -7.79
N LEU A 205 14.55 2.47 -9.03
CA LEU A 205 14.64 1.05 -9.38
C LEU A 205 15.69 0.83 -10.49
N GLY A 206 16.68 0.01 -10.18
CA GLY A 206 17.82 -0.18 -11.09
C GLY A 206 18.58 1.15 -11.29
N ASP A 207 19.11 1.34 -12.49
CA ASP A 207 19.97 2.49 -12.79
C ASP A 207 19.20 3.78 -13.06
N SER A 208 17.93 3.69 -13.50
CA SER A 208 17.15 4.87 -13.90
C SER A 208 15.63 4.73 -13.76
N GLY A 209 15.12 3.59 -13.30
CA GLY A 209 13.68 3.37 -13.16
C GLY A 209 13.11 4.11 -11.96
N VAL A 210 11.82 4.43 -12.03
CA VAL A 210 11.09 5.11 -10.95
C VAL A 210 9.77 4.40 -10.67
N PHE A 211 9.40 4.32 -9.40
CA PHE A 211 8.11 3.79 -8.98
C PHE A 211 7.49 4.71 -7.92
N PHE A 212 6.18 4.89 -7.99
CA PHE A 212 5.45 5.74 -7.05
C PHE A 212 4.82 4.89 -5.94
N GLU A 213 5.30 5.10 -4.72
CA GLU A 213 4.96 4.29 -3.57
C GLU A 213 3.65 4.72 -2.91
N THR A 214 2.71 3.79 -2.84
CA THR A 214 1.46 4.00 -2.09
C THR A 214 1.72 4.17 -0.60
N VAL A 215 2.80 3.56 -0.10
CA VAL A 215 3.29 3.74 1.26
C VAL A 215 4.74 4.17 1.11
N ALA A 216 4.98 5.50 1.12
CA ALA A 216 6.29 6.10 0.90
C ALA A 216 7.20 5.90 2.12
N VAL A 217 7.60 4.65 2.36
CA VAL A 217 8.52 4.23 3.43
C VAL A 217 9.39 3.08 2.90
N TYR A 218 10.68 3.08 3.27
CA TYR A 218 11.58 1.95 3.00
C TYR A 218 11.48 0.85 4.08
N PRO A 219 11.58 -0.45 3.71
CA PRO A 219 11.72 -0.97 2.35
C PRO A 219 10.42 -0.80 1.54
N ALA A 220 10.58 -0.37 0.29
CA ALA A 220 9.48 0.03 -0.57
C ALA A 220 8.58 -1.16 -0.97
N ALA A 221 7.27 -0.95 -0.90
CA ALA A 221 6.28 -2.01 -1.01
C ALA A 221 5.99 -2.40 -2.47
N HIS A 222 6.04 -1.42 -3.37
CA HIS A 222 5.62 -1.49 -4.75
C HIS A 222 4.17 -2.01 -4.84
N ILE A 223 3.22 -1.24 -4.32
CA ILE A 223 1.78 -1.58 -4.34
C ILE A 223 1.18 -1.16 -5.70
N LEU A 224 0.66 -2.12 -6.45
CA LEU A 224 0.29 -1.91 -7.86
C LEU A 224 -0.90 -0.96 -8.05
N ASN A 225 -1.98 -1.16 -7.30
CA ASN A 225 -3.21 -0.39 -7.52
C ASN A 225 -3.03 1.09 -7.21
N GLY A 226 -2.33 1.42 -6.12
CA GLY A 226 -2.10 2.81 -5.75
C GLY A 226 -1.12 3.50 -6.68
N TYR A 227 -0.13 2.78 -7.21
CA TYR A 227 0.74 3.26 -8.28
C TYR A 227 -0.03 3.68 -9.55
N ILE A 228 -0.89 2.80 -10.09
CA ILE A 228 -1.63 3.12 -11.32
C ILE A 228 -2.62 4.27 -11.10
N LEU A 229 -3.30 4.30 -9.94
CA LEU A 229 -4.18 5.41 -9.59
C LEU A 229 -3.42 6.74 -9.45
N ALA A 230 -2.18 6.68 -8.94
CA ALA A 230 -1.34 7.87 -8.84
C ALA A 230 -0.94 8.43 -10.21
N LEU A 231 -0.63 7.54 -11.17
CA LEU A 231 -0.34 7.92 -12.56
C LEU A 231 -1.48 8.71 -13.19
N PHE A 232 -2.74 8.36 -12.94
CA PHE A 232 -3.87 9.11 -13.49
C PHE A 232 -3.89 10.57 -13.04
N GLY A 233 -3.52 10.85 -11.79
CA GLY A 233 -3.35 12.23 -11.32
C GLY A 233 -2.27 12.99 -12.07
N LEU A 234 -1.13 12.35 -12.35
CA LEU A 234 -0.07 12.97 -13.13
C LEU A 234 -0.49 13.21 -14.59
N TYR A 235 -1.22 12.27 -15.21
CA TYR A 235 -1.80 12.47 -16.55
C TYR A 235 -2.80 13.62 -16.56
N ASP A 236 -3.67 13.72 -15.55
CA ASP A 236 -4.60 14.84 -15.41
C ASP A 236 -3.82 16.17 -15.33
N TYR A 237 -2.76 16.24 -14.52
CA TYR A 237 -1.92 17.44 -14.43
C TYR A 237 -1.31 17.84 -15.79
N VAL A 238 -0.63 16.89 -16.46
CA VAL A 238 0.02 17.13 -17.76
C VAL A 238 -1.00 17.54 -18.82
N MET A 239 -2.24 17.03 -18.75
CA MET A 239 -3.28 17.40 -19.71
C MET A 239 -3.53 18.92 -19.74
N PHE A 240 -3.54 19.59 -18.58
CA PHE A 240 -3.77 21.04 -18.49
C PHE A 240 -2.47 21.86 -18.58
N THR A 241 -1.37 21.41 -17.97
CA THR A 241 -0.15 22.22 -17.85
C THR A 241 0.83 22.05 -19.00
N LYS A 242 0.77 20.90 -19.70
CA LYS A 242 1.77 20.50 -20.70
C LYS A 242 3.21 20.50 -20.16
N ASP A 243 3.38 20.24 -18.85
CA ASP A 243 4.71 20.14 -18.22
C ASP A 243 5.46 18.90 -18.74
N LYS A 244 6.41 19.14 -19.66
CA LYS A 244 7.23 18.10 -20.30
C LYS A 244 8.02 17.26 -19.29
N ARG A 245 8.45 17.86 -18.19
CA ARG A 245 9.27 17.17 -17.18
C ARG A 245 8.45 16.13 -16.43
N VAL A 246 7.18 16.42 -16.17
CA VAL A 246 6.24 15.47 -15.57
C VAL A 246 5.83 14.41 -16.59
N GLU A 247 5.69 14.77 -17.86
CA GLU A 247 5.47 13.82 -18.96
C GLU A 247 6.63 12.81 -19.08
N GLU A 248 7.88 13.27 -19.03
CA GLU A 248 9.09 12.42 -19.00
C GLU A 248 9.13 11.52 -17.76
N LEU A 249 8.75 12.05 -16.59
CA LEU A 249 8.65 11.29 -15.34
C LEU A 249 7.60 10.18 -15.45
N ILE A 250 6.43 10.47 -16.01
CA ILE A 250 5.38 9.47 -16.30
C ILE A 250 5.93 8.40 -17.23
N GLN A 251 6.58 8.79 -18.34
CA GLN A 251 7.09 7.83 -19.32
C GLN A 251 8.18 6.91 -18.74
N CYS A 252 9.08 7.47 -17.93
CA CYS A 252 10.09 6.70 -17.19
C CYS A 252 9.43 5.71 -16.23
N SER A 253 8.42 6.16 -15.49
CA SER A 253 7.65 5.34 -14.55
C SER A 253 6.91 4.20 -15.26
N VAL A 254 6.22 4.48 -16.36
CA VAL A 254 5.48 3.48 -17.15
C VAL A 254 6.44 2.44 -17.75
N THR A 255 7.61 2.88 -18.23
CA THR A 255 8.66 1.96 -18.70
C THR A 255 9.14 1.04 -17.58
N THR A 256 9.30 1.59 -16.38
CA THR A 256 9.64 0.81 -15.17
C THR A 256 8.53 -0.19 -14.84
N LEU A 257 7.26 0.21 -14.91
CA LEU A 257 6.13 -0.70 -14.72
C LEU A 257 6.17 -1.86 -15.73
N HIS A 258 6.47 -1.63 -17.00
CA HIS A 258 6.57 -2.71 -17.99
C HIS A 258 7.62 -3.76 -17.63
N SER A 259 8.73 -3.36 -17.02
CA SER A 259 9.74 -4.30 -16.55
C SER A 259 9.32 -5.10 -15.31
N LEU A 260 8.35 -4.61 -14.54
CA LEU A 260 7.92 -5.20 -13.27
C LEU A 260 6.56 -5.89 -13.31
N ILE A 261 5.71 -5.56 -14.29
CA ILE A 261 4.28 -5.92 -14.24
C ILE A 261 4.07 -7.45 -14.19
N ASP A 262 4.96 -8.21 -14.81
CA ASP A 262 4.92 -9.67 -14.82
C ASP A 262 5.21 -10.28 -13.43
N GLU A 263 5.96 -9.60 -12.56
CA GLU A 263 6.20 -10.05 -11.17
C GLU A 263 4.93 -10.06 -10.31
N TYR A 264 3.93 -9.27 -10.71
CA TYR A 264 2.61 -9.27 -10.08
C TYR A 264 1.75 -10.44 -10.56
N ASP A 265 2.07 -11.11 -11.66
CA ASP A 265 1.33 -12.28 -12.14
C ASP A 265 1.89 -13.58 -11.53
N THR A 266 1.03 -14.36 -10.89
CA THR A 266 1.39 -15.69 -10.35
C THR A 266 1.06 -16.84 -11.31
N GLY A 267 0.57 -16.53 -12.50
CA GLY A 267 0.05 -17.47 -13.50
C GLY A 267 -1.42 -17.91 -13.27
N TYR A 268 -2.01 -17.52 -12.13
CA TYR A 268 -3.39 -17.86 -11.80
C TYR A 268 -4.14 -16.78 -10.98
N TRP A 269 -3.42 -15.76 -10.51
CA TRP A 269 -3.94 -14.64 -9.71
C TRP A 269 -2.91 -13.50 -9.67
N THR A 270 -3.28 -12.32 -9.19
CA THR A 270 -2.33 -11.21 -9.01
C THR A 270 -1.78 -11.10 -7.59
N ARG A 271 -0.55 -10.60 -7.46
CA ARG A 271 -0.01 -10.08 -6.20
C ARG A 271 -0.52 -8.66 -5.95
N TYR A 272 -0.63 -8.29 -4.69
CA TYR A 272 -0.97 -6.93 -4.27
C TYR A 272 0.25 -6.01 -4.29
N ASP A 273 1.37 -6.51 -3.78
CA ASP A 273 2.63 -5.79 -3.59
C ASP A 273 3.83 -6.72 -3.85
N LEU A 274 5.01 -6.16 -4.16
CA LEU A 274 6.23 -6.94 -4.43
C LEU A 274 7.08 -7.21 -3.18
N LEU A 275 6.89 -6.45 -2.10
CA LEU A 275 7.63 -6.63 -0.85
C LEU A 275 7.22 -7.92 -0.12
N HIS A 276 5.94 -8.09 0.16
CA HIS A 276 5.38 -9.26 0.83
C HIS A 276 4.90 -10.32 -0.15
N LYS A 277 4.75 -9.98 -1.43
CA LYS A 277 4.29 -10.87 -2.49
C LYS A 277 2.93 -11.51 -2.19
N ARG A 278 2.07 -10.82 -1.43
CA ARG A 278 0.76 -11.32 -1.00
C ARG A 278 -0.19 -11.38 -2.18
N LEU A 279 -1.04 -12.41 -2.23
CA LEU A 279 -2.10 -12.48 -3.24
C LEU A 279 -3.13 -11.38 -2.98
N ALA A 280 -3.53 -10.69 -4.05
CA ALA A 280 -4.59 -9.72 -4.00
C ALA A 280 -5.91 -10.35 -3.53
N SER A 281 -6.73 -9.58 -2.81
CA SER A 281 -8.11 -9.98 -2.52
C SER A 281 -8.92 -10.06 -3.82
N TRP A 282 -10.15 -10.58 -3.76
CA TRP A 282 -11.02 -10.62 -4.94
C TRP A 282 -11.29 -9.24 -5.51
N PHE A 283 -11.57 -8.30 -4.62
CA PHE A 283 -11.73 -6.89 -4.92
C PHE A 283 -10.49 -6.30 -5.61
N TYR A 284 -9.31 -6.43 -5.00
CA TYR A 284 -8.09 -5.83 -5.56
C TYR A 284 -7.67 -6.46 -6.87
N HIS A 285 -7.84 -7.77 -7.05
CA HIS A 285 -7.59 -8.40 -8.34
C HIS A 285 -8.52 -7.85 -9.43
N SER A 286 -9.82 -7.65 -9.12
CA SER A 286 -10.75 -7.01 -10.05
C SER A 286 -10.35 -5.57 -10.36
N LEU A 287 -9.89 -4.84 -9.35
CA LEU A 287 -9.41 -3.48 -9.49
C LEU A 287 -8.14 -3.43 -10.37
N HIS A 288 -7.18 -4.34 -10.20
CA HIS A 288 -5.99 -4.41 -11.04
C HIS A 288 -6.35 -4.60 -12.52
N VAL A 289 -7.33 -5.44 -12.82
CA VAL A 289 -7.84 -5.62 -14.19
C VAL A 289 -8.43 -4.30 -14.71
N ALA A 290 -9.32 -3.65 -13.97
CA ALA A 290 -9.92 -2.39 -14.39
C ALA A 290 -8.88 -1.28 -14.60
N LEU A 291 -7.89 -1.19 -13.70
CA LEU A 291 -6.80 -0.23 -13.77
C LEU A 291 -5.89 -0.47 -14.98
N LEU A 292 -5.56 -1.72 -15.31
CA LEU A 292 -4.77 -2.02 -16.50
C LEU A 292 -5.54 -1.74 -17.80
N VAL A 293 -6.84 -2.00 -17.85
CA VAL A 293 -7.67 -1.62 -19.01
C VAL A 293 -7.64 -0.11 -19.22
N ALA A 294 -7.84 0.67 -18.15
CA ALA A 294 -7.78 2.12 -18.22
C ALA A 294 -6.38 2.61 -18.60
N LEU A 295 -5.32 2.09 -17.96
CA LEU A 295 -3.95 2.46 -18.28
C LEU A 295 -3.59 2.16 -19.74
N ALA A 296 -3.98 0.99 -20.26
CA ALA A 296 -3.74 0.62 -21.65
C ALA A 296 -4.40 1.59 -22.64
N SER A 297 -5.58 2.15 -22.31
CA SER A 297 -6.20 3.20 -23.14
C SER A 297 -5.47 4.54 -23.10
N TYR A 298 -4.73 4.84 -22.04
CA TYR A 298 -3.93 6.06 -21.91
C TYR A 298 -2.59 5.94 -22.63
N CYS A 299 -1.83 4.87 -22.39
CA CYS A 299 -0.49 4.71 -22.95
C CYS A 299 -0.44 3.96 -24.29
N GLY A 300 -1.57 3.43 -24.77
CA GLY A 300 -1.61 2.63 -25.99
C GLY A 300 -0.85 1.30 -25.89
N CYS A 301 -0.56 0.82 -24.68
CA CYS A 301 0.27 -0.36 -24.49
C CYS A 301 -0.50 -1.68 -24.68
N GLU A 302 -0.13 -2.42 -25.73
CA GLU A 302 -0.66 -3.75 -26.01
C GLU A 302 -0.35 -4.77 -24.91
N HIS A 303 0.83 -4.70 -24.27
CA HIS A 303 1.21 -5.60 -23.18
C HIS A 303 0.26 -5.45 -21.97
N CYS A 304 -0.06 -4.21 -21.58
CA CYS A 304 -1.03 -3.95 -20.51
C CYS A 304 -2.42 -4.47 -20.87
N ALA A 305 -2.87 -4.30 -22.12
CA ALA A 305 -4.16 -4.81 -22.59
C ALA A 305 -4.22 -6.35 -22.55
N ALA A 306 -3.16 -7.02 -23.03
CA ALA A 306 -3.05 -8.48 -23.01
C ALA A 306 -3.05 -9.03 -21.58
N LEU A 307 -2.30 -8.40 -20.67
CA LEU A 307 -2.28 -8.75 -19.25
C LEU A 307 -3.65 -8.55 -18.60
N ALA A 308 -4.33 -7.44 -18.87
CA ALA A 308 -5.68 -7.20 -18.35
C ALA A 308 -6.65 -8.31 -18.78
N GLN A 309 -6.63 -8.72 -20.05
CA GLN A 309 -7.47 -9.80 -20.56
C GLN A 309 -7.13 -11.15 -19.91
N ARG A 310 -5.83 -11.44 -19.75
CA ARG A 310 -5.34 -12.65 -19.08
C ARG A 310 -5.80 -12.71 -17.63
N TRP A 311 -5.61 -11.63 -16.88
CA TRP A 311 -6.00 -11.53 -15.47
C TRP A 311 -7.51 -11.62 -15.28
N ALA A 312 -8.30 -10.97 -16.15
CA ALA A 312 -9.76 -11.13 -16.17
C ALA A 312 -10.18 -12.60 -16.34
N GLY A 313 -9.42 -13.39 -17.10
CA GLY A 313 -9.62 -14.83 -17.29
C GLY A 313 -9.46 -15.66 -16.02
N TYR A 314 -8.61 -15.24 -15.07
CA TYR A 314 -8.37 -15.99 -13.83
C TYR A 314 -9.62 -16.08 -12.94
N GLN A 315 -10.45 -15.03 -12.91
CA GLN A 315 -11.70 -15.05 -12.13
C GLN A 315 -12.74 -16.01 -12.70
N ARG A 316 -12.70 -16.29 -14.01
CA ARG A 316 -13.65 -17.19 -14.69
C ARG A 316 -13.28 -18.66 -14.47
N ARG A 317 -11.99 -18.99 -14.41
CA ARG A 317 -11.48 -20.36 -14.26
C ARG A 317 -11.66 -20.89 -12.83
N LEU A 318 -12.32 -22.05 -12.69
CA LEU A 318 -12.53 -22.68 -11.37
C LEU A 318 -11.22 -23.05 -10.68
N GLY A 319 -10.24 -23.59 -11.42
CA GLY A 319 -8.94 -23.98 -10.87
C GLY A 319 -8.16 -22.81 -10.27
N CYS A 320 -8.15 -21.66 -10.95
CA CYS A 320 -7.53 -20.43 -10.45
C CYS A 320 -8.18 -19.96 -9.14
N ARG A 321 -9.52 -19.93 -9.10
CA ARG A 321 -10.29 -19.57 -7.91
C ARG A 321 -10.00 -20.49 -6.72
N LEU A 322 -10.00 -21.80 -6.94
CA LEU A 322 -9.71 -22.77 -5.89
C LEU A 322 -8.28 -22.63 -5.37
N ARG A 323 -7.30 -22.46 -6.28
CA ARG A 323 -5.89 -22.26 -5.91
C ARG A 323 -5.70 -20.97 -5.09
N HIS A 324 -6.35 -19.87 -5.46
CA HIS A 324 -6.33 -18.62 -4.68
C HIS A 324 -6.84 -18.84 -3.25
N LEU A 325 -8.00 -19.50 -3.10
CA LEU A 325 -8.59 -19.78 -1.79
C LEU A 325 -7.68 -20.64 -0.90
N ILE A 326 -7.06 -21.67 -1.49
CA ILE A 326 -6.13 -22.57 -0.78
C ILE A 326 -4.88 -21.79 -0.34
N VAL A 327 -4.25 -21.05 -1.25
CA VAL A 327 -2.99 -20.35 -0.98
C VAL A 327 -3.20 -19.22 0.03
N ARG A 328 -4.23 -18.38 -0.14
CA ARG A 328 -4.56 -17.28 0.79
C ARG A 328 -4.72 -17.81 2.22
N ARG A 329 -5.31 -19.00 2.38
CA ARG A 329 -5.49 -19.67 3.67
C ARG A 329 -4.18 -20.23 4.22
N ALA A 330 -3.36 -20.87 3.39
CA ALA A 330 -2.05 -21.37 3.80
C ALA A 330 -1.17 -20.23 4.32
N THR A 331 -1.16 -19.08 3.62
CA THR A 331 -0.41 -17.89 4.03
C THR A 331 -0.95 -17.32 5.35
N SER A 332 -2.27 -17.11 5.49
CA SER A 332 -2.85 -16.63 6.76
C SER A 332 -2.60 -17.57 7.94
N TYR A 333 -2.61 -18.89 7.72
CA TYR A 333 -2.31 -19.87 8.75
C TYR A 333 -0.83 -19.87 9.16
N TYR A 334 0.07 -19.73 8.19
CA TYR A 334 1.51 -19.67 8.43
C TYR A 334 1.90 -18.39 9.17
N ASP A 335 1.38 -17.23 8.75
CA ASP A 335 1.68 -15.93 9.36
C ASP A 335 1.09 -15.76 10.77
N PHE A 336 -0.15 -16.23 11.00
CA PHE A 336 -0.83 -16.03 12.28
C PHE A 336 -0.56 -17.15 13.30
N GLY A 337 -0.40 -18.40 12.83
CA GLY A 337 -0.35 -19.58 13.69
C GLY A 337 1.07 -20.10 13.94
N LEU A 338 1.83 -20.34 12.88
CA LEU A 338 3.12 -21.03 12.98
C LEU A 338 4.26 -20.06 13.28
N LYS A 339 4.33 -18.92 12.58
CA LYS A 339 5.41 -17.94 12.73
C LYS A 339 5.44 -17.28 14.12
N LEU A 340 4.28 -16.94 14.69
CA LEU A 340 4.18 -16.42 16.06
C LEU A 340 4.53 -17.46 17.12
N ARG A 341 4.11 -18.73 16.93
CA ARG A 341 4.46 -19.83 17.84
C ARG A 341 5.95 -20.15 17.77
N LEU A 342 6.51 -20.24 16.57
CA LEU A 342 7.94 -20.42 16.36
C LEU A 342 8.75 -19.24 16.89
N ARG A 343 8.30 -17.99 16.71
CA ARG A 343 8.95 -16.82 17.32
C ARG A 343 8.93 -16.87 18.85
N ARG A 344 7.81 -17.25 19.48
CA ARG A 344 7.74 -17.39 20.95
C ARG A 344 8.59 -18.55 21.49
N VAL A 345 8.72 -19.62 20.71
CA VAL A 345 9.54 -20.78 21.07
C VAL A 345 11.02 -20.50 20.86
N ALA A 346 11.39 -19.85 19.74
CA ALA A 346 12.77 -19.54 19.39
C ALA A 346 13.32 -18.30 20.12
N PHE A 347 12.47 -17.33 20.44
CA PHE A 347 12.81 -16.13 21.20
C PHE A 347 11.90 -16.06 22.42
N ARG A 348 12.31 -16.70 23.52
CA ARG A 348 11.79 -16.39 24.85
C ARG A 348 12.24 -14.98 25.19
N VAL A 349 11.42 -13.99 24.85
CA VAL A 349 11.60 -12.63 25.37
C VAL A 349 11.27 -12.69 26.86
N THR A 350 12.29 -12.84 27.69
CA THR A 350 12.19 -12.50 29.11
C THR A 350 11.94 -11.01 29.19
N SER A 351 10.72 -10.63 29.55
CA SER A 351 10.37 -9.25 29.91
C SER A 351 11.17 -8.87 31.15
N THR A 352 12.35 -8.27 30.97
CA THR A 352 13.02 -7.55 32.04
C THR A 352 12.32 -6.19 32.16
N ASN A 353 11.57 -6.02 33.24
CA ASN A 353 11.22 -4.70 33.73
C ASN A 353 12.52 -3.94 34.00
N SER A 354 12.86 -2.95 33.16
CA SER A 354 13.80 -1.90 33.54
C SER A 354 13.22 -0.54 33.17
N GLN A 355 12.80 0.18 34.22
CA GLN A 355 12.76 1.65 34.20
C GLN A 355 14.21 2.16 33.98
N SER A 356 14.36 3.27 33.24
CA SER A 356 15.60 3.94 32.74
C SER A 356 15.96 3.55 31.30
N SER A 357 15.44 4.29 30.31
CA SER A 357 16.05 5.44 29.59
C SER A 357 17.10 5.04 28.53
N ARG A 358 16.73 5.22 27.26
CA ARG A 358 17.44 4.91 25.98
C ARG A 358 17.20 3.51 25.40
N ASP A 359 16.90 3.47 24.11
CA ASP A 359 16.70 2.25 23.34
C ASP A 359 18.05 1.60 23.04
N ARG A 360 18.22 0.32 23.42
CA ARG A 360 19.46 -0.42 23.18
C ARG A 360 19.53 -0.87 21.72
N VAL A 361 20.49 -0.33 20.97
CA VAL A 361 20.72 -0.67 19.56
C VAL A 361 21.95 -1.55 19.43
N CYS A 362 21.71 -2.83 19.13
CA CYS A 362 22.77 -3.82 19.01
C CYS A 362 23.36 -3.83 17.58
N VAL A 363 24.63 -3.45 17.45
CA VAL A 363 25.34 -3.43 16.17
C VAL A 363 26.32 -4.60 16.10
N PRO A 364 26.07 -5.60 15.25
CA PRO A 364 26.97 -6.75 15.18
C PRO A 364 28.19 -6.43 14.32
N ILE A 365 29.38 -6.57 14.90
CA ILE A 365 30.69 -6.32 14.26
C ILE A 365 31.54 -7.59 14.28
N THR A 366 32.27 -7.83 13.19
CA THR A 366 33.01 -9.09 12.98
C THR A 366 34.19 -9.27 13.93
N ASP A 367 34.88 -8.17 14.28
CA ASP A 367 35.94 -8.12 15.29
C ASP A 367 36.15 -6.66 15.76
N PHE A 368 36.74 -6.46 16.94
CA PHE A 368 37.09 -5.14 17.45
C PHE A 368 38.61 -5.04 17.71
N PRO A 369 39.31 -4.00 17.20
CA PRO A 369 38.79 -2.83 16.49
C PRO A 369 38.38 -3.10 15.03
N VAL A 370 37.29 -2.46 14.58
CA VAL A 370 36.85 -2.49 13.17
C VAL A 370 37.82 -1.67 12.31
N SER A 371 38.42 -2.28 11.29
CA SER A 371 39.29 -1.61 10.32
C SER A 371 38.47 -0.90 9.23
N GLY A 372 38.66 0.42 9.05
CA GLY A 372 38.14 1.18 7.90
C GLY A 372 36.90 2.08 8.16
N GLY A 373 36.35 2.64 7.07
CA GLY A 373 35.35 3.72 7.06
C GLY A 373 34.01 3.44 7.76
N VAL A 374 33.66 2.17 7.99
CA VAL A 374 32.48 1.77 8.76
C VAL A 374 32.53 2.27 10.21
N ARG A 375 33.73 2.38 10.80
CA ARG A 375 33.91 2.96 12.14
C ARG A 375 33.52 4.45 12.18
N GLY A 376 33.83 5.20 11.13
CA GLY A 376 33.49 6.62 11.04
C GLY A 376 31.99 6.85 10.96
N VAL A 377 31.30 6.03 10.15
CA VAL A 377 29.84 6.09 10.01
C VAL A 377 29.15 5.69 11.32
N LEU A 378 29.56 4.58 11.94
CA LEU A 378 28.95 4.13 13.21
C LEU A 378 29.22 5.09 14.36
N ALA A 379 30.42 5.69 14.44
CA ALA A 379 30.73 6.71 15.43
C ALA A 379 29.90 7.99 15.21
N GLY A 380 29.70 8.41 13.96
CA GLY A 380 28.85 9.55 13.61
C GLY A 380 27.38 9.31 14.00
N VAL A 381 26.83 8.12 13.67
CA VAL A 381 25.47 7.75 14.06
C VAL A 381 25.33 7.64 15.58
N ALA A 382 26.32 7.05 16.26
CA ALA A 382 26.32 6.95 17.72
C ALA A 382 26.30 8.33 18.39
N GLN A 383 27.07 9.29 17.85
CA GLN A 383 27.16 10.65 18.38
C GLN A 383 25.86 11.45 18.20
N VAL A 384 25.19 11.31 17.05
CA VAL A 384 23.92 11.99 16.76
C VAL A 384 22.77 11.44 17.60
N MET A 385 22.78 10.13 17.89
CA MET A 385 21.69 9.45 18.58
C MET A 385 21.93 9.25 20.09
N LEU A 386 22.91 9.94 20.70
CA LEU A 386 23.31 9.71 22.10
C LEU A 386 22.17 9.84 23.10
N ASP A 387 21.17 10.67 22.82
CA ASP A 387 20.06 10.96 23.74
C ASP A 387 18.94 9.92 23.68
N GLU A 388 18.82 9.21 22.55
CA GLU A 388 17.77 8.23 22.30
C GLU A 388 18.29 6.79 22.36
N TRP A 389 19.52 6.55 21.88
CA TRP A 389 20.06 5.22 21.66
C TRP A 389 21.28 4.94 22.53
N GLN A 390 21.32 3.71 23.04
CA GLN A 390 22.51 3.13 23.65
C GLN A 390 23.07 2.09 22.68
N MET A 391 24.18 2.43 22.00
CA MET A 391 24.82 1.50 21.07
C MET A 391 25.61 0.42 21.81
N VAL A 392 25.23 -0.83 21.57
CA VAL A 392 25.90 -2.01 22.10
C VAL A 392 26.53 -2.78 20.93
N TYR A 393 27.84 -2.96 20.94
CA TYR A 393 28.53 -3.68 19.89
C TYR A 393 28.58 -5.17 20.20
N LEU A 394 28.03 -5.99 19.31
CA LEU A 394 28.09 -7.44 19.44
C LEU A 394 29.29 -7.97 18.67
N THR A 395 30.27 -8.55 19.36
CA THR A 395 31.48 -9.09 18.71
C THR A 395 31.96 -10.38 19.36
N ARG A 396 32.87 -11.12 18.70
CA ARG A 396 33.44 -12.35 19.26
C ARG A 396 34.69 -12.09 20.11
N HIS A 397 35.42 -11.03 19.79
CA HIS A 397 36.71 -10.76 20.39
C HIS A 397 36.86 -9.28 20.77
N LYS A 398 37.30 -9.03 22.00
CA LYS A 398 37.52 -7.70 22.55
C LYS A 398 39.01 -7.37 22.44
N GLY A 399 39.40 -6.62 21.41
CA GLY A 399 40.77 -6.16 21.23
C GLY A 399 41.21 -5.10 22.24
N LYS A 400 42.53 -4.85 22.32
CA LYS A 400 43.21 -4.02 23.35
C LYS A 400 42.87 -2.50 23.35
N ARG A 401 41.82 -2.05 22.65
CA ARG A 401 41.43 -0.62 22.51
C ARG A 401 39.93 -0.37 22.73
N SER A 402 39.29 -1.15 23.58
CA SER A 402 37.83 -1.17 23.79
C SER A 402 37.31 -0.19 24.85
N ASP A 403 38.17 0.68 25.37
CA ASP A 403 37.82 1.50 26.54
C ASP A 403 36.80 2.56 26.16
N GLY A 404 35.68 2.62 26.91
CA GLY A 404 34.57 3.54 26.68
C GLY A 404 33.46 3.05 25.73
N LEU A 405 33.54 1.82 25.21
CA LEU A 405 32.49 1.22 24.36
C LEU A 405 31.80 0.04 25.05
N GLU A 406 30.48 -0.04 24.93
CA GLU A 406 29.70 -1.16 25.46
C GLU A 406 29.72 -2.31 24.45
N ILE A 407 30.53 -3.33 24.76
CA ILE A 407 30.77 -4.48 23.87
C ILE A 407 30.27 -5.75 24.57
N GLU A 408 29.27 -6.41 23.99
CA GLU A 408 28.80 -7.73 24.42
C GLU A 408 29.44 -8.82 23.56
N VAL A 409 30.11 -9.77 24.22
CA VAL A 409 30.76 -10.90 23.55
C VAL A 409 29.81 -12.08 23.47
N PHE A 410 29.61 -12.64 22.27
CA PHE A 410 28.71 -13.78 22.07
C PHE A 410 29.42 -15.00 21.47
N GLY A 411 28.92 -16.19 21.84
CA GLY A 411 29.44 -17.50 21.39
C GLY A 411 30.52 -18.09 22.31
N GLY A 412 30.50 -19.43 22.47
CA GLY A 412 31.54 -20.16 23.21
C GLY A 412 32.85 -20.34 22.41
N LYS A 413 33.87 -20.98 23.01
CA LYS A 413 35.21 -21.18 22.40
C LYS A 413 35.22 -21.83 21.01
N ILE A 414 34.15 -22.56 20.65
CA ILE A 414 34.03 -23.36 19.41
C ILE A 414 33.14 -22.65 18.35
N ALA A 415 32.51 -21.52 18.67
CA ALA A 415 31.63 -20.82 17.72
C ALA A 415 32.45 -20.17 16.58
N SER A 416 32.17 -20.51 15.32
CA SER A 416 32.83 -19.93 14.13
C SER A 416 32.05 -18.76 13.52
N PRO A 417 32.67 -17.91 12.67
CA PRO A 417 31.98 -16.82 11.96
C PRO A 417 30.74 -17.26 11.17
N TRP A 418 30.64 -18.53 10.76
CA TRP A 418 29.46 -19.11 10.11
C TRP A 418 28.19 -19.09 10.96
N HIS A 419 28.33 -18.91 12.26
CA HIS A 419 27.20 -18.81 13.21
C HIS A 419 26.71 -17.37 13.38
N PHE A 420 27.30 -16.41 12.68
CA PHE A 420 26.91 -15.00 12.75
C PHE A 420 25.53 -14.81 12.07
N PRO A 421 24.61 -14.00 12.64
CA PRO A 421 23.26 -13.82 12.11
C PRO A 421 23.24 -13.41 10.63
N PHE A 422 24.23 -12.62 10.19
CA PHE A 422 24.37 -12.19 8.80
C PHE A 422 24.64 -13.33 7.83
N ILE A 423 25.48 -14.31 8.19
CA ILE A 423 25.82 -15.44 7.30
C ILE A 423 24.61 -16.35 7.12
N TRP A 424 23.85 -16.61 8.20
CA TRP A 424 22.58 -17.31 8.11
C TRP A 424 21.55 -16.55 7.24
N LEU A 425 21.46 -15.23 7.38
CA LEU A 425 20.59 -14.40 6.54
C LEU A 425 20.97 -14.46 5.06
N TYR A 426 22.26 -14.39 4.72
CA TYR A 426 22.74 -14.51 3.34
C TYR A 426 22.57 -15.92 2.77
N CYS A 427 22.86 -16.98 3.53
CA CYS A 427 22.64 -18.36 3.09
C CYS A 427 21.15 -18.66 2.87
N VAL A 428 20.27 -18.19 3.76
CA VAL A 428 18.81 -18.33 3.61
C VAL A 428 18.27 -17.48 2.44
N ALA A 429 18.86 -16.31 2.19
CA ALA A 429 18.53 -15.49 1.02
C ALA A 429 19.03 -16.11 -0.29
N GLY A 430 20.22 -16.73 -0.30
CA GLY A 430 20.80 -17.44 -1.45
C GLY A 430 20.04 -18.72 -1.79
N LEU A 431 19.66 -19.51 -0.78
CA LEU A 431 18.82 -20.71 -0.94
C LEU A 431 17.38 -20.41 -1.35
N ARG A 432 16.93 -19.15 -1.25
CA ARG A 432 15.64 -18.70 -1.79
C ARG A 432 15.71 -18.26 -3.25
N LYS A 433 16.92 -18.14 -3.82
CA LYS A 433 17.18 -17.69 -5.20
C LYS A 433 17.56 -18.83 -6.14
N LEU A 434 17.92 -20.00 -5.61
CA LEU A 434 17.93 -21.30 -6.29
C LEU A 434 16.55 -21.95 -6.14
#